data_AF-A0A285QYI7-F1
#
_entry.id   AF-A0A285QYI7-F1
#
_cell.length_a   1.000
_cell.length_b   1.000
_cell.length_c   1.000
_cell.angle_alpha   90.00
_cell.angle_beta   90.00
_cell.angle_gamma   90.00
#
_symmetry.space_group_name_H-M   'P 1'
#
loop_
_entity.id
_entity.type
_entity.pdbx_description
1 polymer ?
#
loop_
_entity_poly.entity_id
_entity_poly.type
_entity_poly.pdbx_seq_one_letter_code
_entity_poly.pdbx_strand_id
1 'polypeptide(L)'
;MIRSLVIAALIATPALAVAQDNTPPKRIRNILLQAGETCPRSTADEIVVCSPADAEQFRIPKQFREAPKTDVQSTAWAVRVDRVMEDNQRVLPNSCSPIGTNGQSGCAQRAAEAWSAEKRAVANGQSVDPN
;
A
#
# COMPACT_ATOMS: atom_id res chain seq x y z
N MET A 1 55.69 38.80 -40.57
CA MET A 1 54.64 38.13 -41.39
C MET A 1 54.05 36.98 -40.56
N ILE A 2 53.37 37.30 -39.46
CA ILE A 2 51.91 37.15 -39.25
C ILE A 2 51.42 35.74 -39.61
N ARG A 3 51.70 34.73 -38.78
CA ARG A 3 51.09 33.38 -38.87
C ARG A 3 51.00 32.66 -37.51
N SER A 4 50.62 33.38 -36.47
CA SER A 4 50.15 32.75 -35.22
C SER A 4 48.91 33.50 -34.79
N LEU A 5 47.87 32.76 -34.38
CA LEU A 5 46.49 33.17 -34.04
C LEU A 5 45.53 33.07 -35.22
N VAL A 6 44.81 31.95 -35.33
CA VAL A 6 43.33 31.83 -35.34
C VAL A 6 43.01 30.32 -35.39
N ILE A 7 43.01 29.65 -34.24
CA ILE A 7 42.27 28.39 -34.03
C ILE A 7 41.67 28.47 -32.63
N ALA A 8 40.61 29.25 -32.50
CA ALA A 8 39.79 29.31 -31.29
C ALA A 8 38.42 29.91 -31.65
N ALA A 9 37.61 29.21 -32.44
CA ALA A 9 36.26 29.68 -32.79
C ALA A 9 35.27 28.59 -33.23
N LEU A 10 35.37 27.36 -32.70
CA LEU A 10 34.47 26.25 -33.08
C LEU A 10 33.82 25.54 -31.88
N ILE A 11 33.72 26.19 -30.73
CA ILE A 11 33.01 25.65 -29.54
C ILE A 11 31.90 26.59 -29.06
N ALA A 12 31.28 27.34 -29.97
CA ALA A 12 30.19 28.27 -29.63
C ALA A 12 29.05 28.20 -30.66
N THR A 13 28.57 27.00 -30.97
CA THR A 13 27.16 26.83 -31.36
C THR A 13 26.40 26.44 -30.11
N PRO A 14 25.63 27.36 -29.48
CA PRO A 14 24.67 26.92 -28.50
C PRO A 14 23.71 26.00 -29.23
N ALA A 15 23.68 24.71 -28.85
CA ALA A 15 22.55 23.87 -29.16
C ALA A 15 21.32 24.65 -28.69
N LEU A 16 20.44 25.01 -29.62
CA LEU A 16 19.13 25.57 -29.29
C LEU A 16 18.45 24.51 -28.44
N ALA A 17 18.53 24.68 -27.12
CA ALA A 17 17.66 24.00 -26.19
C ALA A 17 16.26 24.46 -26.57
N VAL A 18 15.52 23.61 -27.28
CA VAL A 18 14.08 23.75 -27.38
C VAL A 18 13.59 23.63 -25.94
N ALA A 19 13.32 24.78 -25.32
CA ALA A 19 12.63 24.82 -24.06
C ALA A 19 11.32 24.07 -24.32
N GLN A 20 11.15 22.90 -23.70
CA GLN A 20 9.80 22.40 -23.51
C GLN A 20 9.13 23.48 -22.69
N ASP A 21 8.12 24.14 -23.27
CA ASP A 21 7.28 25.10 -22.57
C ASP A 21 6.64 24.38 -21.39
N ASN A 22 7.36 24.39 -20.27
CA ASN A 22 6.98 23.82 -18.99
C ASN A 22 6.23 24.90 -18.20
N THR A 23 5.46 25.73 -18.92
CA THR A 23 4.55 26.69 -18.32
C THR A 23 3.36 25.88 -17.79
N PRO A 24 3.12 25.86 -16.48
CA PRO A 24 1.98 25.14 -15.93
C PRO A 24 0.68 25.69 -16.54
N PRO A 25 -0.30 24.82 -16.80
CA PRO A 25 -1.56 25.19 -17.44
C PRO A 25 -2.22 26.33 -16.67
N LYS A 26 -2.68 27.36 -17.39
CA LYS A 26 -3.22 28.59 -16.80
C LYS A 26 -4.60 28.38 -16.18
N ARG A 27 -5.31 27.31 -16.58
CA ARG A 27 -6.67 26.99 -16.10
C ARG A 27 -6.95 25.50 -16.14
N ILE A 28 -7.64 24.99 -15.12
CA ILE A 28 -8.19 23.64 -15.07
C ILE A 28 -9.72 23.76 -15.00
N ARG A 29 -10.42 23.06 -15.88
CA ARG A 29 -11.89 23.02 -15.91
C ARG A 29 -12.38 21.58 -15.76
N ASN A 30 -13.11 21.35 -14.66
CA ASN A 30 -13.72 20.06 -14.36
C ASN A 30 -15.16 20.08 -14.86
N ILE A 31 -15.52 19.15 -15.75
CA ILE A 31 -16.86 19.07 -16.36
C ILE A 31 -17.49 17.74 -15.98
N LEU A 32 -18.73 17.80 -15.48
CA LEU A 32 -19.58 16.64 -15.31
C LEU A 32 -20.38 16.42 -16.59
N LEU A 33 -20.10 15.35 -17.31
CA LEU A 33 -20.77 15.00 -18.57
C LEU A 33 -22.10 14.32 -18.29
N GLN A 34 -23.18 14.79 -18.91
CA GLN A 34 -24.44 14.06 -18.91
C GLN A 34 -24.43 12.91 -19.92
N ALA A 35 -25.39 11.99 -19.79
CA ALA A 35 -25.47 10.81 -20.64
C ALA A 35 -25.58 11.21 -22.13
N GLY A 36 -24.58 10.83 -22.93
CA GLY A 36 -24.53 11.13 -24.37
C GLY A 36 -23.77 12.42 -24.74
N GLU A 37 -23.27 13.18 -23.77
CA GLU A 37 -22.44 14.37 -24.05
C GLU A 37 -20.98 13.99 -24.33
N THR A 38 -20.36 14.66 -25.31
CA THR A 38 -18.94 14.48 -25.63
C THR A 38 -18.10 15.51 -24.88
N CYS A 39 -16.96 15.07 -24.32
CA CYS A 39 -16.01 15.98 -23.66
C CYS A 39 -15.44 17.01 -24.66
N PRO A 40 -15.53 18.32 -24.38
CA PRO A 40 -14.95 19.33 -25.26
C PRO A 40 -13.42 19.22 -25.28
N ARG A 41 -12.82 19.46 -26.45
CA ARG A 41 -11.37 19.37 -26.63
C ARG A 41 -10.64 20.44 -25.83
N SER A 42 -9.54 20.06 -25.17
CA SER A 42 -8.65 21.00 -24.47
C SER A 42 -7.88 21.90 -25.46
N THR A 43 -7.50 23.10 -25.01
CA THR A 43 -6.63 24.03 -25.74
C THR A 43 -5.23 24.04 -25.12
N ALA A 44 -4.26 24.74 -25.73
CA ALA A 44 -2.89 24.80 -25.21
C ALA A 44 -2.78 25.47 -23.82
N ASP A 45 -3.74 26.33 -23.46
CA ASP A 45 -3.73 27.10 -22.21
C ASP A 45 -4.62 26.49 -21.10
N GLU A 46 -5.41 25.45 -21.40
CA GLU A 46 -6.42 24.91 -20.48
C GLU A 46 -6.49 23.37 -20.49
N ILE A 47 -6.49 22.77 -19.29
CA ILE A 47 -6.76 21.35 -19.11
C ILE A 47 -8.25 21.16 -18.82
N VAL A 48 -8.90 20.29 -19.60
CA VAL A 48 -10.29 19.89 -19.40
C VAL A 48 -10.32 18.47 -18.84
N VAL A 49 -10.84 18.32 -17.61
CA VAL A 49 -11.02 17.01 -16.96
C VAL A 49 -12.51 16.70 -16.96
N CYS A 50 -12.89 15.69 -17.73
CA CYS A 50 -14.28 15.25 -17.82
C CYS A 50 -14.51 14.02 -16.95
N SER A 51 -15.57 14.05 -16.14
CA SER A 51 -16.10 12.88 -15.43
C SER A 51 -17.54 12.65 -15.87
N PRO A 52 -17.98 11.40 -16.10
CA PRO A 52 -19.41 11.14 -16.24
C PRO A 52 -20.14 11.57 -14.98
N ALA A 53 -21.30 12.20 -15.13
CA ALA A 53 -22.26 12.35 -14.05
C ALA A 53 -22.75 10.94 -13.70
N ASP A 54 -22.39 10.45 -12.53
CA ASP A 54 -22.83 9.13 -12.10
C ASP A 54 -24.33 9.20 -11.79
N ALA A 55 -25.12 8.36 -12.47
CA ALA A 55 -26.55 8.22 -12.21
C ALA A 55 -26.80 7.68 -10.79
N GLU A 56 -25.80 7.02 -10.18
CA GLU A 56 -25.86 6.44 -8.85
C GLU A 56 -24.79 7.08 -7.95
N GLN A 57 -24.91 8.37 -7.62
CA GLN A 57 -23.94 9.15 -6.81
C GLN A 57 -23.48 8.48 -5.50
N PHE A 58 -24.34 7.64 -4.89
CA PHE A 58 -24.05 6.94 -3.64
C PHE A 58 -23.61 5.49 -3.84
N ARG A 59 -23.41 5.04 -5.08
CA ARG A 59 -23.05 3.66 -5.40
C ARG A 59 -21.62 3.58 -5.95
N ILE A 60 -20.98 2.45 -5.67
CA ILE A 60 -19.66 2.14 -6.21
C ILE A 60 -19.73 2.08 -7.75
N PRO A 61 -18.87 2.83 -8.48
CA PRO A 61 -18.82 2.80 -9.94
C PRO A 61 -18.61 1.38 -10.47
N LYS A 62 -19.21 1.04 -11.61
CA LYS A 62 -19.21 -0.34 -12.17
C LYS A 62 -17.81 -0.98 -12.22
N GLN A 63 -16.81 -0.21 -12.62
CA GLN A 63 -15.41 -0.64 -12.70
C GLN A 63 -14.77 -1.03 -11.36
N PHE A 64 -15.34 -0.61 -10.23
CA PHE A 64 -14.84 -0.89 -8.87
C PHE A 64 -15.74 -1.84 -8.07
N ARG A 65 -16.77 -2.42 -8.71
CA ARG A 65 -17.66 -3.37 -8.03
C ARG A 65 -17.06 -4.75 -7.86
N GLU A 66 -16.12 -5.11 -8.73
CA GLU A 66 -15.43 -6.38 -8.65
C GLU A 66 -14.42 -6.34 -7.51
N ALA A 67 -14.38 -7.41 -6.70
CA ALA A 67 -13.35 -7.55 -5.70
C ALA A 67 -11.97 -7.53 -6.39
N PRO A 68 -10.97 -6.83 -5.83
CA PRO A 68 -9.61 -6.87 -6.36
C PRO A 68 -9.19 -8.33 -6.54
N LYS A 69 -8.64 -8.66 -7.71
CA LYS A 69 -7.98 -9.94 -7.95
C LYS A 69 -6.64 -9.94 -7.21
N THR A 70 -6.66 -9.93 -5.89
CA THR A 70 -5.48 -10.16 -5.07
C THR A 70 -5.38 -11.66 -4.77
N ASP A 71 -4.25 -12.23 -5.15
CA ASP A 71 -3.79 -13.56 -4.73
C ASP A 71 -3.53 -13.64 -3.21
N VAL A 72 -3.37 -12.49 -2.56
CA VAL A 72 -3.21 -12.35 -1.11
C VAL A 72 -4.53 -12.64 -0.39
N GLN A 73 -4.55 -13.74 0.35
CA GLN A 73 -5.64 -14.08 1.28
C GLN A 73 -5.84 -12.93 2.29
N SER A 74 -7.05 -12.39 2.36
CA SER A 74 -7.33 -11.30 3.30
C SER A 74 -7.39 -11.84 4.74
N THR A 75 -6.48 -11.36 5.59
CA THR A 75 -6.55 -11.66 7.03
C THR A 75 -7.66 -10.84 7.67
N ALA A 76 -8.54 -11.48 8.45
CA ALA A 76 -9.55 -10.77 9.25
C ALA A 76 -8.90 -9.70 10.14
N TRP A 77 -9.59 -8.59 10.37
CA TRP A 77 -9.08 -7.51 11.23
C TRP A 77 -8.80 -8.01 12.66
N ALA A 78 -9.66 -8.87 13.19
CA ALA A 78 -9.48 -9.49 14.52
C ALA A 78 -8.12 -10.20 14.64
N VAL A 79 -7.76 -11.05 13.68
CA VAL A 79 -6.47 -11.77 13.67
C VAL A 79 -5.29 -10.80 13.60
N ARG A 80 -5.44 -9.65 12.91
CA ARG A 80 -4.41 -8.61 12.89
C ARG A 80 -4.26 -7.95 14.26
N VAL A 81 -5.37 -7.62 14.91
CA VAL A 81 -5.37 -7.04 16.26
C VAL A 81 -4.77 -8.02 17.26
N ASP A 82 -5.14 -9.29 17.20
CA ASP A 82 -4.61 -10.33 18.10
C ASP A 82 -3.09 -10.41 18.02
N ARG A 83 -2.53 -10.42 16.79
CA ARG A 83 -1.08 -10.40 16.59
C ARG A 83 -0.43 -9.15 17.18
N VAL A 84 -1.03 -7.97 16.96
CA VAL A 84 -0.51 -6.72 17.54
C VAL A 84 -0.53 -6.77 19.07
N MET A 85 -1.58 -7.31 19.68
CA MET A 85 -1.66 -7.44 21.13
C MET A 85 -0.60 -8.42 21.66
N GLU A 86 -0.40 -9.56 21.01
CA GLU A 86 0.66 -10.52 21.35
C GLU A 86 2.05 -9.88 21.26
N ASP A 87 2.31 -9.13 20.21
CA ASP A 87 3.59 -8.44 20.01
C ASP A 87 3.87 -7.39 21.08
N ASN A 88 2.86 -6.63 21.49
CA ASN A 88 2.98 -5.65 22.57
C ASN A 88 3.23 -6.30 23.94
N GLN A 89 2.87 -7.57 24.12
CA GLN A 89 3.04 -8.28 25.38
C GLN A 89 4.41 -8.96 25.52
N ARG A 90 5.25 -8.98 24.49
CA ARG A 90 6.52 -9.75 24.44
C ARG A 90 7.49 -9.57 25.62
N VAL A 91 7.42 -8.49 26.39
CA VAL A 91 8.29 -8.21 27.55
C VAL A 91 7.50 -8.14 28.87
N LEU A 92 6.17 -8.24 28.79
CA LEU A 92 5.29 -8.26 29.95
C LEU A 92 5.22 -9.66 30.58
N PRO A 93 4.84 -9.77 31.86
CA PRO A 93 4.46 -11.04 32.47
C PRO A 93 3.40 -11.76 31.65
N ASN A 94 3.40 -13.09 31.70
CA ASN A 94 2.55 -14.01 30.94
C ASN A 94 2.80 -14.06 29.41
N SER A 95 3.83 -13.38 28.89
CA SER A 95 4.33 -13.68 27.55
C SER A 95 5.24 -14.91 27.58
N CYS A 96 5.22 -15.74 26.52
CA CYS A 96 6.20 -16.81 26.33
C CYS A 96 7.26 -16.39 25.30
N SER A 97 7.85 -15.22 25.52
CA SER A 97 8.81 -14.59 24.61
C SER A 97 10.23 -14.73 25.17
N PRO A 98 11.25 -14.97 24.32
CA PRO A 98 12.64 -15.00 24.76
C PRO A 98 13.21 -13.59 25.01
N ILE A 99 12.45 -12.53 24.72
CA ILE A 99 12.88 -11.14 24.87
C ILE A 99 12.50 -10.64 26.27
N GLY A 100 13.50 -10.29 27.09
CA GLY A 100 13.30 -9.76 28.44
C GLY A 100 13.23 -10.83 29.54
N THR A 101 12.98 -10.41 30.79
CA THR A 101 13.07 -11.28 31.99
C THR A 101 11.73 -11.85 32.46
N ASN A 102 10.66 -11.68 31.68
CA ASN A 102 9.30 -12.06 32.08
C ASN A 102 8.71 -13.24 31.28
N GLY A 103 9.43 -13.73 30.25
CA GLY A 103 9.01 -14.80 29.35
C GLY A 103 8.76 -16.16 30.01
N GLN A 104 9.45 -16.44 31.10
CA GLN A 104 9.33 -17.68 31.87
C GLN A 104 7.92 -17.90 32.42
N SER A 105 7.23 -16.81 32.80
CA SER A 105 5.89 -16.90 33.39
C SER A 105 4.85 -17.39 32.38
N GLY A 106 4.86 -16.86 31.15
CA GLY A 106 3.95 -17.31 30.10
C GLY A 106 4.28 -18.70 29.55
N CYS A 107 5.56 -19.06 29.44
CA CYS A 107 5.92 -20.41 29.02
C CYS A 107 5.56 -21.47 30.07
N ALA A 108 5.73 -21.17 31.36
CA ALA A 108 5.29 -22.05 32.44
C ALA A 108 3.77 -22.26 32.40
N GLN A 109 3.01 -21.19 32.17
CA GLN A 109 1.55 -21.27 32.02
C GLN A 109 1.15 -22.13 30.81
N ARG A 110 1.76 -21.91 29.64
CA ARG A 110 1.50 -22.71 28.43
C ARG A 110 1.80 -24.20 28.65
N ALA A 111 2.88 -24.53 29.36
CA ALA A 111 3.22 -25.91 29.68
C ALA A 111 2.19 -26.55 30.62
N ALA A 112 1.73 -25.83 31.63
CA ALA A 112 0.68 -26.30 32.54
C ALA A 112 -0.66 -26.53 31.81
N GLU A 113 -1.02 -25.62 30.89
CA GLU A 113 -2.21 -25.74 30.05
C GLU A 113 -2.12 -26.97 29.13
N ALA A 114 -0.99 -27.17 28.46
CA ALA A 114 -0.73 -28.33 27.60
C ALA A 114 -0.88 -29.65 28.37
N TRP A 115 -0.22 -29.77 29.53
CA TRP A 115 -0.34 -30.95 30.40
C TRP A 115 -1.79 -31.20 30.84
N SER A 116 -2.53 -30.14 31.19
CA SER A 116 -3.95 -30.27 31.56
C SER A 116 -4.81 -30.73 30.38
N ALA A 117 -4.47 -30.33 29.16
CA ALA A 117 -5.16 -30.70 27.94
C ALA A 117 -4.88 -32.16 27.57
N GLU A 118 -3.63 -32.59 27.69
CA GLU A 118 -3.22 -33.99 27.49
C GLU A 118 -3.97 -34.93 28.45
N LYS A 119 -4.07 -34.58 29.75
CA LYS A 119 -4.86 -35.40 30.69
C LYS A 119 -6.32 -35.51 30.27
N ARG A 120 -6.94 -34.41 29.83
CA ARG A 120 -8.33 -34.40 29.37
C ARG A 120 -8.47 -35.27 28.11
N ALA A 121 -7.53 -35.20 27.18
CA ALA A 121 -7.51 -36.02 25.98
C ALA A 121 -7.42 -37.51 26.31
N VAL A 122 -6.52 -37.91 27.22
CA VAL A 122 -6.40 -39.30 27.72
C VAL A 122 -7.70 -39.75 28.39
N ALA A 123 -8.29 -38.93 29.26
CA ALA A 123 -9.56 -39.25 29.91
C ALA A 123 -10.72 -39.44 28.90
N ASN A 124 -10.66 -38.72 27.77
CA ASN A 124 -11.61 -38.82 26.67
C ASN A 124 -11.26 -39.93 25.65
N GLY A 125 -10.25 -40.77 25.93
CA GLY A 125 -9.85 -41.88 25.07
C GLY A 125 -9.10 -41.48 23.80
N GLN A 126 -8.57 -40.25 23.72
CA GLN A 126 -7.74 -39.81 22.60
C GLN A 126 -6.31 -40.31 22.79
N SER A 127 -5.68 -40.79 21.71
CA SER A 127 -4.24 -41.11 21.71
C SER A 127 -3.43 -39.82 21.72
N VAL A 128 -2.72 -39.56 22.82
CA VAL A 128 -1.74 -38.46 22.90
C VAL A 128 -0.40 -39.00 22.40
N ASP A 129 0.04 -38.52 21.24
CA ASP A 129 1.35 -38.88 20.69
C ASP A 129 2.45 -38.16 21.49
N PRO A 130 3.39 -38.89 22.11
CA PRO A 130 4.57 -38.29 22.73
C PRO A 130 5.55 -37.94 21.61
N ASN A 131 5.54 -36.70 21.14
CA ASN A 131 6.72 -36.17 20.43
C ASN A 131 7.89 -36.03 21.41
#